data_AF-A0A199V3G3-F1
#
_entry.id   AF-A0A199V3G3-F1
#
_cell.length_a   1.000
_cell.length_b   1.000
_cell.length_c   1.000
_cell.angle_alpha   90.00
_cell.angle_beta   90.00
_cell.angle_gamma   90.00
#
_symmetry.space_group_name_H-M   'P 1'
#
loop_
_entity.id
_entity.type
_entity.pdbx_description
1 polymer ?
#
loop_
_entity_poly.entity_id
_entity_poly.type
_entity_poly.pdbx_seq_one_letter_code
_entity_poly.pdbx_strand_id
1 'polypeptide(L)'
;MGREMIKSAASGLISQSLSSLGVPQQEDDMNSDEYGEQGIELLKDEASLDYLCNLSPHRYEAVYAKNLPESITGETFVKHYADHNDTVTVIDPKRSYCVKAPTRHPIYENFRVEAFKALLTAANSDEQLSALGELMYQCHYSYNDCGLGSDGTDRLVKLVQEMQHRKSLRDGSPSLFGAKITGGGSGGSVCVIGRNCIRSSEEILEIQQRYKAATGYLPILFEGSSPGAGKFGYLKLRRRPSSPGSI
;
A
#
# COMPACT_ATOMS: atom_id res chain seq x y z
N MET A 1 -3.37 -10.56 9.67
CA MET A 1 -4.01 -11.79 9.14
C MET A 1 -3.28 -12.35 7.93
N GLY A 2 -3.20 -11.64 6.79
CA GLY A 2 -2.51 -12.14 5.60
C GLY A 2 -1.05 -12.59 5.81
N ARG A 3 -0.31 -11.90 6.68
CA ARG A 3 1.06 -12.30 7.06
C ARG A 3 1.10 -13.72 7.63
N GLU A 4 0.23 -14.04 8.59
CA GLU A 4 0.21 -15.38 9.20
C GLU A 4 -0.23 -16.45 8.19
N MET A 5 -1.13 -16.11 7.26
CA MET A 5 -1.51 -17.01 6.16
C MET A 5 -0.34 -17.31 5.22
N ILE A 6 0.42 -16.29 4.84
CA ILE A 6 1.63 -16.45 4.00
C ILE A 6 2.67 -17.30 4.74
N LYS A 7 2.96 -16.99 6.01
CA LYS A 7 3.92 -17.76 6.82
C LYS A 7 3.53 -19.22 6.94
N SER A 8 2.24 -19.49 7.18
CA SER A 8 1.70 -20.84 7.26
C SER A 8 1.77 -21.57 5.92
N ALA A 9 1.46 -20.90 4.81
CA ALA A 9 1.54 -21.48 3.47
C ALA A 9 2.98 -21.82 3.10
N ALA A 10 3.92 -20.91 3.35
CA ALA A 10 5.35 -21.13 3.13
C ALA A 10 5.86 -22.34 3.94
N SER A 11 5.50 -22.44 5.22
CA SER A 11 5.84 -23.59 6.08
C SER A 11 5.29 -24.92 5.56
N GLY A 12 4.06 -24.90 5.01
CA GLY A 12 3.46 -26.05 4.35
C GLY A 12 4.24 -26.49 3.10
N LEU A 13 4.64 -25.54 2.25
CA LEU A 13 5.43 -25.82 1.05
C LEU A 13 6.81 -26.39 1.39
N ILE A 14 7.50 -25.86 2.39
CA ILE A 14 8.77 -26.44 2.90
C ILE A 14 8.56 -27.91 3.28
N SER A 15 7.48 -28.21 4.02
CA SER A 15 7.21 -29.56 4.49
C SER A 15 6.94 -30.53 3.33
N GLN A 16 6.23 -30.07 2.30
CA GLN A 16 5.97 -30.84 1.08
C GLN A 16 7.27 -31.12 0.31
N SER A 17 8.11 -30.11 0.07
CA SER A 17 9.39 -30.28 -0.64
C SER A 17 10.39 -31.17 0.10
N LEU A 18 10.42 -31.12 1.44
CA LEU A 18 11.27 -32.04 2.22
C LEU A 18 10.76 -33.48 2.18
N SER A 19 9.45 -33.69 2.03
CA SER A 19 8.87 -35.03 1.92
C SER A 19 9.11 -35.68 0.54
N SER A 20 9.19 -34.89 -0.54
CA SER A 20 9.45 -35.39 -1.90
C SER A 20 10.90 -35.83 -2.10
N LEU A 21 11.87 -35.19 -1.43
CA LEU A 21 13.30 -35.55 -1.45
C LEU A 21 13.61 -36.95 -0.86
N GLY A 22 12.67 -37.55 -0.11
CA GLY A 22 12.82 -38.87 0.51
C GLY A 22 12.37 -40.06 -0.34
N VAL A 23 11.85 -39.83 -1.55
CA VAL A 23 11.33 -40.89 -2.43
C VAL A 23 12.31 -41.11 -3.60
N PRO A 24 12.75 -42.36 -3.90
CA PRO A 24 13.58 -42.61 -5.08
C PRO A 24 12.78 -42.27 -6.34
N GLN A 25 13.22 -41.26 -7.09
CA GLN A 25 12.61 -40.88 -8.36
C GLN A 25 12.83 -42.00 -9.39
N GLN A 26 11.74 -42.60 -9.89
CA GLN A 26 11.78 -43.28 -11.18
C GLN A 26 11.84 -42.19 -12.26
N GLU A 27 12.84 -42.32 -13.14
CA GLU A 27 13.08 -41.48 -14.32
C GLU A 27 11.90 -41.61 -15.29
N ASP A 28 10.81 -40.86 -15.08
CA ASP A 28 9.81 -40.51 -16.11
C ASP A 28 8.69 -39.65 -15.51
N ASP A 29 8.99 -38.40 -15.12
CA ASP A 29 7.95 -37.35 -15.19
C ASP A 29 8.59 -35.95 -15.23
N MET A 30 8.49 -35.29 -16.39
CA MET A 30 8.98 -33.92 -16.64
C MET A 30 8.03 -32.87 -16.05
N ASN A 31 7.67 -32.99 -14.76
CA ASN A 31 6.80 -32.00 -14.11
C ASN A 31 6.84 -31.98 -12.56
N SER A 32 7.97 -32.31 -11.92
CA SER A 32 8.12 -32.02 -10.49
C SER A 32 8.60 -30.58 -10.31
N ASP A 33 7.71 -29.73 -9.79
CA ASP A 33 8.02 -28.41 -9.23
C ASP A 33 8.89 -28.56 -7.95
N GLU A 34 10.04 -29.24 -8.06
CA GLU A 34 10.98 -29.38 -6.96
C GLU A 34 11.76 -28.06 -6.79
N TYR A 35 11.47 -27.37 -5.70
CA TYR A 35 12.29 -26.27 -5.24
C TYR A 35 13.69 -26.81 -4.92
N GLY A 36 14.70 -26.40 -5.70
CA GLY A 36 16.10 -26.60 -5.33
C GLY A 36 16.43 -25.95 -3.97
N GLU A 37 17.61 -26.19 -3.42
CA GLU A 37 18.02 -25.71 -2.08
C GLU A 37 17.76 -24.21 -1.86
N GLN A 38 18.03 -23.38 -2.88
CA GLN A 38 17.78 -21.93 -2.88
C GLN A 38 16.28 -21.59 -2.78
N GLY A 39 15.41 -22.40 -3.37
CA GLY A 39 13.96 -22.24 -3.25
C GLY A 39 13.44 -22.56 -1.86
N ILE A 40 14.04 -23.55 -1.18
CA ILE A 40 13.71 -23.89 0.21
C ILE A 40 14.16 -22.77 1.16
N GLU A 41 15.34 -22.18 0.96
CA GLU A 41 15.80 -21.04 1.75
C GLU A 41 14.86 -19.84 1.63
N LEU A 42 14.45 -19.51 0.41
CA LEU A 42 13.47 -18.47 0.14
C LEU A 42 12.14 -18.71 0.87
N LEU A 43 11.64 -19.95 0.86
CA LEU A 43 10.41 -20.29 1.59
C LEU A 43 10.60 -20.17 3.12
N LYS A 44 11.80 -20.42 3.66
CA LYS A 44 12.09 -20.22 5.10
C LYS A 44 12.04 -18.74 5.49
N ASP A 45 12.57 -17.86 4.63
CA ASP A 45 12.45 -16.41 4.83
C ASP A 45 10.98 -15.97 4.79
N GLU A 46 10.19 -16.51 3.86
CA GLU A 46 8.76 -16.23 3.75
C GLU A 46 7.95 -16.81 4.93
N ALA A 47 8.36 -17.94 5.49
CA ALA A 47 7.78 -18.56 6.69
C ALA A 47 8.06 -17.76 7.98
N SER A 48 9.15 -16.99 8.00
CA SER A 48 9.58 -16.17 9.13
C SER A 48 9.34 -14.67 8.93
N LEU A 49 8.55 -14.29 7.91
CA LEU A 49 8.32 -12.91 7.49
C LEU A 49 7.83 -12.00 8.64
N ASP A 50 8.61 -10.95 8.94
CA ASP A 50 8.26 -9.94 9.95
C ASP A 50 7.19 -8.97 9.44
N TYR A 51 7.36 -8.46 8.23
CA TYR A 51 6.47 -7.47 7.62
C TYR A 51 6.09 -7.89 6.20
N LEU A 52 4.82 -7.69 5.84
CA LEU A 52 4.33 -8.00 4.49
C LEU A 52 5.12 -7.27 3.40
N CYS A 53 5.58 -6.04 3.64
CA CYS A 53 6.38 -5.27 2.70
C CYS A 53 7.75 -5.89 2.36
N ASN A 54 8.23 -6.86 3.15
CA ASN A 54 9.47 -7.58 2.88
C ASN A 54 9.27 -8.69 1.83
N LEU A 55 8.03 -9.08 1.53
CA LEU A 55 7.72 -9.97 0.43
C LEU A 55 7.67 -9.17 -0.88
N SER A 56 8.32 -9.66 -1.94
CA SER A 56 8.29 -9.00 -3.23
C SER A 56 6.99 -9.30 -4.02
N PRO A 57 6.53 -8.39 -4.90
CA PRO A 57 5.29 -8.60 -5.67
C PRO A 57 5.27 -9.89 -6.50
N HIS A 58 6.38 -10.24 -7.15
CA HIS A 58 6.43 -11.44 -7.98
C HIS A 58 6.25 -12.72 -7.16
N ARG A 59 6.81 -12.76 -5.94
CA ARG A 59 6.63 -13.88 -5.01
C ARG A 59 5.19 -14.00 -4.55
N TYR A 60 4.59 -12.87 -4.18
CA TYR A 60 3.17 -12.81 -3.84
C TYR A 60 2.29 -13.36 -4.97
N GLU A 61 2.46 -12.90 -6.20
CA GLU A 61 1.64 -13.34 -7.35
C GLU A 61 1.83 -14.81 -7.69
N ALA A 62 3.08 -15.27 -7.72
CA ALA A 62 3.40 -16.63 -8.13
C ALA A 62 2.89 -17.69 -7.14
N VAL A 63 2.97 -17.41 -5.84
CA VAL A 63 2.78 -18.44 -4.81
C VAL A 63 1.53 -18.23 -3.96
N TYR A 64 1.21 -16.99 -3.60
CA TYR A 64 0.26 -16.71 -2.51
C TYR A 64 -1.06 -16.12 -2.98
N ALA A 65 -1.07 -15.29 -4.04
CA ALA A 65 -2.21 -14.48 -4.44
C ALA A 65 -3.47 -15.30 -4.76
N LYS A 66 -3.31 -16.48 -5.35
CA LYS A 66 -4.43 -17.37 -5.73
C LYS A 66 -5.07 -18.08 -4.55
N ASN A 67 -4.30 -18.32 -3.49
CA ASN A 67 -4.72 -19.13 -2.34
C ASN A 67 -5.24 -18.28 -1.17
N LEU A 68 -4.97 -16.96 -1.17
CA LEU A 68 -5.50 -16.06 -0.17
C LEU A 68 -6.99 -15.79 -0.40
N PRO A 69 -7.84 -15.99 0.63
CA PRO A 69 -9.26 -15.67 0.51
C PRO A 69 -9.48 -14.15 0.46
N GLU A 70 -10.60 -13.71 -0.11
CA GLU A 70 -10.97 -12.30 -0.10
C GLU A 70 -11.26 -11.80 1.33
N SER A 71 -11.90 -12.64 2.16
CA SER A 71 -12.18 -12.35 3.57
C SER A 71 -12.17 -13.61 4.44
N ILE A 72 -12.06 -13.41 5.76
CA ILE A 72 -12.11 -14.49 6.77
C ILE A 72 -12.83 -13.98 8.03
N THR A 73 -13.57 -14.85 8.73
CA THR A 73 -14.12 -14.48 10.04
C THR A 73 -13.03 -14.52 11.11
N GLY A 74 -13.15 -13.67 12.13
CA GLY A 74 -12.23 -13.64 13.27
C GLY A 74 -12.14 -15.00 13.97
N GLU A 75 -13.28 -15.68 14.14
CA GLU A 75 -13.34 -17.03 14.71
C GLU A 75 -12.53 -18.04 13.89
N THR A 76 -12.72 -18.07 12.56
CA THR A 76 -12.00 -18.98 11.67
C THR A 76 -10.50 -18.67 11.70
N PHE A 77 -10.13 -17.38 11.69
CA PHE A 77 -8.74 -16.96 11.75
C PHE A 77 -8.06 -17.42 13.05
N VAL A 78 -8.66 -17.13 14.22
CA VAL A 78 -8.11 -17.51 15.53
C VAL A 78 -7.97 -19.03 15.64
N LYS A 79 -8.94 -19.80 15.14
CA LYS A 79 -8.87 -21.26 15.14
C LYS A 79 -7.67 -21.81 14.36
N HIS A 80 -7.31 -21.19 13.24
CA HIS A 80 -6.23 -21.67 12.37
C HIS A 80 -4.86 -21.06 12.68
N TYR A 81 -4.82 -19.81 13.16
CA TYR A 81 -3.60 -19.01 13.26
C TYR A 81 -3.34 -18.45 14.66
N ALA A 82 -4.21 -18.74 15.64
CA ALA A 82 -4.20 -18.24 17.01
C ALA A 82 -4.40 -16.72 17.16
N ASP A 83 -3.48 -15.90 16.66
CA ASP A 83 -3.54 -14.43 16.75
C ASP A 83 -2.85 -13.75 15.55
N HIS A 84 -3.10 -12.46 15.35
CA HIS A 84 -2.44 -11.66 14.33
C HIS A 84 -1.14 -10.97 14.80
N ASN A 85 -0.76 -11.10 16.08
CA ASN A 85 0.46 -10.51 16.66
C ASN A 85 0.55 -8.98 16.44
N ASP A 86 -0.56 -8.28 16.63
CA ASP A 86 -0.65 -6.81 16.64
C ASP A 86 -0.99 -6.38 18.08
N THR A 87 -0.20 -5.46 18.61
CA THR A 87 -0.33 -4.97 20.00
C THR A 87 -1.40 -3.90 20.15
N VAL A 88 -1.91 -3.34 19.03
CA VAL A 88 -2.86 -2.23 19.03
C VAL A 88 -4.29 -2.71 18.87
N THR A 89 -4.51 -3.80 18.13
CA THR A 89 -5.84 -4.31 17.79
C THR A 89 -6.11 -5.68 18.41
N VAL A 90 -7.40 -6.05 18.51
CA VAL A 90 -7.84 -7.36 19.00
C VAL A 90 -8.85 -7.92 18.01
N ILE A 91 -8.73 -9.20 17.70
CA ILE A 91 -9.64 -9.88 16.78
C ILE A 91 -11.00 -10.09 17.47
N ASP A 92 -12.03 -9.41 16.97
CA ASP A 92 -13.42 -9.76 17.27
C ASP A 92 -13.81 -11.03 16.49
N PRO A 93 -14.13 -12.16 17.18
CA PRO A 93 -14.47 -13.42 16.51
C PRO A 93 -15.71 -13.33 15.61
N LYS A 94 -16.62 -12.38 15.90
CA LYS A 94 -17.90 -12.24 15.20
C LYS A 94 -17.81 -11.40 13.93
N ARG A 95 -16.66 -10.75 13.67
CA ARG A 95 -16.45 -9.92 12.48
C ARG A 95 -15.83 -10.73 11.34
N SER A 96 -16.13 -10.30 10.12
CA SER A 96 -15.40 -10.69 8.92
C SER A 96 -14.38 -9.61 8.56
N TYR A 97 -13.18 -10.02 8.18
CA TYR A 97 -12.07 -9.15 7.83
C TYR A 97 -11.63 -9.38 6.39
N CYS A 98 -11.43 -8.31 5.63
CA CYS A 98 -10.78 -8.38 4.33
C CYS A 98 -9.34 -8.87 4.50
N VAL A 99 -8.91 -9.80 3.66
CA VAL A 99 -7.58 -10.40 3.73
C VAL A 99 -6.76 -9.99 2.53
N LYS A 100 -7.22 -10.30 1.32
CA LYS A 100 -6.39 -10.21 0.12
C LYS A 100 -5.91 -8.79 -0.18
N ALA A 101 -6.81 -7.81 -0.24
CA ALA A 101 -6.43 -6.43 -0.51
C ALA A 101 -5.50 -5.82 0.56
N PRO A 102 -5.80 -5.92 1.88
CA PRO A 102 -4.88 -5.49 2.94
C PRO A 102 -3.55 -6.26 2.99
N THR A 103 -3.50 -7.48 2.45
CA THR A 103 -2.25 -8.25 2.33
C THR A 103 -1.41 -7.72 1.17
N ARG A 104 -2.05 -7.53 0.02
CA ARG A 104 -1.44 -7.04 -1.22
C ARG A 104 -0.90 -5.62 -1.08
N HIS A 105 -1.63 -4.74 -0.39
CA HIS A 105 -1.28 -3.32 -0.31
C HIS A 105 0.15 -3.05 0.16
N PRO A 106 0.61 -3.49 1.36
CA PRO A 106 1.97 -3.21 1.83
C PRO A 106 3.07 -3.82 0.95
N ILE A 107 2.82 -4.98 0.32
CA ILE A 107 3.76 -5.64 -0.61
C ILE A 107 4.01 -4.73 -1.82
N TYR A 108 2.92 -4.33 -2.48
CA TYR A 108 2.99 -3.52 -3.69
C TYR A 108 3.35 -2.07 -3.40
N GLU A 109 2.91 -1.53 -2.26
CA GLU A 109 3.22 -0.17 -1.85
C GLU A 109 4.72 0.01 -1.61
N ASN A 110 5.38 -0.97 -0.98
CA ASN A 110 6.83 -0.92 -0.80
C ASN A 110 7.58 -0.90 -2.15
N PHE A 111 7.14 -1.72 -3.10
CA PHE A 111 7.69 -1.69 -4.46
C PHE A 111 7.45 -0.33 -5.14
N ARG A 112 6.24 0.24 -5.03
CA ARG A 112 5.95 1.59 -5.54
C ARG A 112 6.81 2.66 -4.88
N VAL A 113 7.09 2.57 -3.59
CA VAL A 113 7.95 3.51 -2.86
C VAL A 113 9.38 3.47 -3.40
N GLU A 114 9.97 2.28 -3.56
CA GLU A 114 11.33 2.17 -4.12
C GLU A 114 11.37 2.61 -5.59
N ALA A 115 10.35 2.28 -6.38
CA ALA A 115 10.23 2.77 -7.77
C ALA A 115 10.09 4.30 -7.82
N PHE A 116 9.27 4.89 -6.95
CA PHE A 116 9.08 6.34 -6.84
C PHE A 116 10.38 7.03 -6.45
N LYS A 117 11.09 6.48 -5.47
CA LYS A 117 12.42 6.96 -5.03
C LYS A 117 13.45 6.89 -6.16
N ALA A 118 13.51 5.79 -6.91
CA ALA A 118 14.39 5.68 -8.07
C ALA A 118 14.04 6.73 -9.13
N LEU A 119 12.76 6.90 -9.45
CA LEU A 119 12.29 7.91 -10.41
C LEU A 119 12.62 9.34 -9.97
N LEU A 120 12.57 9.66 -8.68
CA LEU A 120 12.98 10.99 -8.17
C LEU A 120 14.46 11.32 -8.43
N THR A 121 15.31 10.32 -8.68
CA THR A 121 16.73 10.54 -9.03
C THR A 121 16.98 10.64 -10.54
N ALA A 122 15.99 10.35 -11.37
CA ALA A 122 16.09 10.47 -12.82
C ALA A 122 16.09 11.93 -13.29
N ALA A 123 16.41 12.15 -14.56
CA ALA A 123 16.34 13.47 -15.16
C ALA A 123 14.91 14.01 -15.13
N ASN A 124 14.78 15.31 -14.86
CA ASN A 124 13.48 15.97 -14.82
C ASN A 124 12.84 15.99 -16.22
N SER A 125 11.76 15.25 -16.41
CA SER A 125 11.00 15.21 -17.66
C SER A 125 9.50 14.97 -17.43
N ASP A 126 8.68 15.18 -18.46
CA ASP A 126 7.25 14.91 -18.39
C ASP A 126 6.96 13.41 -18.24
N GLU A 127 7.79 12.55 -18.84
CA GLU A 127 7.71 11.10 -18.70
C GLU A 127 8.00 10.67 -17.25
N GLN A 128 9.00 11.29 -16.61
CA GLN A 128 9.29 11.07 -15.20
C GLN A 128 8.09 11.48 -14.33
N LEU A 129 7.55 12.68 -14.53
CA LEU A 129 6.38 13.16 -13.78
C LEU A 129 5.14 12.28 -14.02
N SER A 130 4.95 11.81 -15.25
CA SER A 130 3.85 10.89 -15.59
C SER A 130 3.99 9.55 -14.88
N ALA A 131 5.21 8.97 -14.84
CA ALA A 131 5.47 7.73 -14.12
C ALA A 131 5.28 7.89 -12.60
N LEU A 132 5.78 8.99 -12.02
CA LEU A 132 5.55 9.30 -10.61
C LEU A 132 4.06 9.45 -10.31
N GLY A 133 3.33 10.17 -11.16
CA GLY A 133 1.90 10.38 -11.01
C GLY A 133 1.07 9.10 -11.12
N GLU A 134 1.44 8.21 -12.03
CA GLU A 134 0.82 6.87 -12.16
C GLU A 134 1.00 6.04 -10.89
N LEU A 135 2.21 6.05 -10.30
CA LEU A 135 2.46 5.39 -9.01
C LEU A 135 1.61 5.99 -7.88
N MET A 136 1.36 7.30 -7.88
CA MET A 136 0.48 7.94 -6.90
C MET A 136 -0.97 7.44 -7.05
N TYR A 137 -1.50 7.38 -8.27
CA TYR A 137 -2.86 6.85 -8.48
C TYR A 137 -2.97 5.38 -8.07
N GLN A 138 -2.00 4.55 -8.45
CA GLN A 138 -1.98 3.14 -8.04
C GLN A 138 -1.95 2.97 -6.51
N CYS A 139 -1.18 3.81 -5.80
CA CYS A 139 -1.18 3.86 -4.35
C CYS A 139 -2.58 4.21 -3.81
N HIS A 140 -3.23 5.24 -4.35
CA HIS A 140 -4.57 5.66 -3.91
C HIS A 140 -5.62 4.56 -4.07
N TYR A 141 -5.70 3.93 -5.25
CA TYR A 141 -6.65 2.84 -5.48
C TYR A 141 -6.34 1.62 -4.63
N SER A 142 -5.06 1.27 -4.45
CA SER A 142 -4.67 0.17 -3.56
C SER A 142 -5.05 0.44 -2.09
N TYR A 143 -5.06 1.69 -1.67
CA TYR A 143 -5.51 2.10 -0.33
C TYR A 143 -7.04 2.00 -0.19
N ASN A 144 -7.78 2.38 -1.24
CA ASN A 144 -9.23 2.26 -1.29
C ASN A 144 -9.68 0.80 -1.29
N ASP A 145 -8.97 -0.10 -1.99
CA ASP A 145 -9.22 -1.55 -1.95
C ASP A 145 -9.10 -2.13 -0.53
N CYS A 146 -8.33 -1.50 0.36
CA CYS A 146 -8.23 -1.90 1.76
C CYS A 146 -9.44 -1.46 2.61
N GLY A 147 -10.39 -0.72 2.03
CA GLY A 147 -11.50 -0.11 2.75
C GLY A 147 -11.11 1.12 3.59
N LEU A 148 -9.93 1.69 3.33
CA LEU A 148 -9.39 2.84 4.08
C LEU A 148 -9.61 4.19 3.37
N GLY A 149 -10.18 4.16 2.18
CA GLY A 149 -10.49 5.33 1.35
C GLY A 149 -11.58 6.24 1.94
N SER A 150 -11.90 7.31 1.20
CA SER A 150 -13.03 8.19 1.54
C SER A 150 -13.55 8.92 0.31
N ASP A 151 -14.87 9.13 0.24
CA ASP A 151 -15.50 9.87 -0.88
C ASP A 151 -14.88 11.25 -1.12
N GLY A 152 -14.43 11.92 -0.05
CA GLY A 152 -13.78 13.22 -0.13
C GLY A 152 -12.42 13.18 -0.82
N THR A 153 -11.55 12.27 -0.40
CA THR A 153 -10.23 12.10 -1.03
C THR A 153 -10.35 11.59 -2.45
N ASP A 154 -11.28 10.66 -2.70
CA ASP A 154 -11.52 10.06 -4.02
C ASP A 154 -12.00 11.12 -5.01
N ARG A 155 -12.89 12.01 -4.57
CA ARG A 155 -13.34 13.15 -5.38
C ARG A 155 -12.20 14.12 -5.71
N LEU A 156 -11.33 14.44 -4.76
CA LEU A 156 -10.16 15.29 -5.03
C LEU A 156 -9.21 14.65 -6.04
N VAL A 157 -8.89 13.36 -5.87
CA VAL A 157 -8.04 12.62 -6.81
C VAL A 157 -8.67 12.60 -8.21
N LYS A 158 -9.98 12.36 -8.30
CA LYS A 158 -10.72 12.41 -9.56
C LYS A 158 -10.68 13.79 -10.23
N LEU A 159 -10.83 14.87 -9.46
CA LEU A 159 -10.71 16.24 -9.99
C LEU A 159 -9.29 16.51 -10.55
N VAL A 160 -8.24 15.99 -9.91
CA VAL A 160 -6.88 16.08 -10.44
C VAL A 160 -6.75 15.31 -11.76
N GLN A 161 -7.28 14.09 -11.85
CA GLN A 161 -7.31 13.30 -13.09
C GLN A 161 -8.03 14.04 -14.22
N GLU A 162 -9.19 14.65 -13.94
CA GLU A 162 -9.94 15.45 -14.90
C GLU A 162 -9.13 16.64 -15.42
N MET A 163 -8.37 17.32 -14.55
CA MET A 163 -7.53 18.45 -14.93
C MET A 163 -6.30 18.00 -15.74
N GLN A 164 -5.67 16.90 -15.34
CA GLN A 164 -4.56 16.27 -16.08
C GLN A 164 -4.96 15.92 -17.53
N HIS A 165 -6.15 15.37 -17.74
CA HIS A 165 -6.63 14.97 -19.07
C HIS A 165 -7.36 16.09 -19.84
N ARG A 166 -7.44 17.30 -19.27
CA ARG A 166 -8.07 18.43 -19.95
C ARG A 166 -7.24 18.82 -21.17
N LYS A 167 -7.85 18.74 -22.36
CA LYS A 167 -7.22 19.24 -23.60
C LYS A 167 -6.98 20.74 -23.48
N SER A 168 -5.71 21.14 -23.34
CA SER A 168 -5.34 22.55 -23.42
C SER A 168 -5.32 22.99 -24.88
N LEU A 169 -5.95 24.12 -25.18
CA LEU A 169 -5.91 24.78 -26.50
C LEU A 169 -4.52 25.33 -26.84
N ARG A 170 -3.62 25.43 -25.85
CA ARG A 170 -2.25 25.92 -25.99
C ARG A 170 -1.32 24.88 -25.37
N ASP A 171 -0.53 24.22 -26.22
CA ASP A 171 0.64 23.40 -25.91
C ASP A 171 0.45 21.94 -25.44
N GLY A 172 -0.78 21.41 -25.40
CA GLY A 172 -1.06 19.95 -25.38
C GLY A 172 -0.57 19.12 -24.17
N SER A 173 0.33 19.64 -23.33
CA SER A 173 0.94 18.90 -22.23
C SER A 173 0.21 19.12 -20.88
N PRO A 174 0.09 18.08 -20.03
CA PRO A 174 -0.57 18.18 -18.73
C PRO A 174 0.28 18.99 -17.75
N SER A 175 -0.33 19.73 -16.82
CA SER A 175 0.43 20.47 -15.78
C SER A 175 0.44 19.75 -14.42
N LEU A 176 -0.61 18.98 -14.13
CA LEU A 176 -0.72 18.03 -13.04
C LEU A 176 -0.58 16.60 -13.60
N PHE A 177 0.07 15.70 -12.84
CA PHE A 177 0.42 14.36 -13.33
C PHE A 177 -0.11 13.23 -12.45
N GLY A 178 -0.41 13.49 -11.18
CA GLY A 178 -0.87 12.47 -10.25
C GLY A 178 -1.36 13.00 -8.93
N ALA A 179 -2.19 12.22 -8.25
CA ALA A 179 -2.64 12.52 -6.91
C ALA A 179 -2.88 11.25 -6.09
N LYS A 180 -2.69 11.36 -4.77
CA LYS A 180 -3.03 10.29 -3.83
C LYS A 180 -3.40 10.80 -2.45
N ILE A 181 -4.20 10.02 -1.73
CA ILE A 181 -4.39 10.20 -0.29
C ILE A 181 -3.06 10.09 0.47
N THR A 182 -2.91 10.90 1.51
CA THR A 182 -1.78 10.85 2.45
C THR A 182 -2.27 10.99 3.91
N GLY A 183 -1.52 10.43 4.85
CA GLY A 183 -1.91 10.31 6.26
C GLY A 183 -2.51 8.95 6.61
N GLY A 184 -3.28 8.89 7.71
CA GLY A 184 -3.81 7.64 8.27
C GLY A 184 -5.09 7.10 7.64
N GLY A 185 -5.65 7.76 6.61
CA GLY A 185 -6.85 7.33 5.91
C GLY A 185 -8.17 7.91 6.45
N SER A 186 -9.29 7.41 5.93
CA SER A 186 -10.66 7.81 6.28
C SER A 186 -10.96 9.31 6.09
N GLY A 187 -10.29 9.94 5.12
CA GLY A 187 -10.33 11.37 4.86
C GLY A 187 -8.95 12.01 4.91
N GLY A 188 -8.91 13.32 5.20
CA GLY A 188 -7.67 14.06 5.40
C GLY A 188 -7.19 14.76 4.13
N SER A 189 -5.96 14.43 3.71
CA SER A 189 -5.23 15.23 2.72
C SER A 189 -4.94 14.43 1.45
N VAL A 190 -4.96 15.12 0.31
CA VAL A 190 -4.49 14.60 -0.97
C VAL A 190 -3.21 15.32 -1.36
N CYS A 191 -2.18 14.54 -1.67
CA CYS A 191 -0.94 15.03 -2.27
C CYS A 191 -1.09 15.03 -3.79
N VAL A 192 -0.66 16.09 -4.45
CA VAL A 192 -0.71 16.25 -5.91
C VAL A 192 0.69 16.52 -6.43
N ILE A 193 1.07 15.90 -7.54
CA ILE A 193 2.33 16.18 -8.25
C ILE A 193 2.03 16.92 -9.56
N GLY A 194 2.80 17.98 -9.82
CA GLY A 194 2.63 18.86 -10.96
C GLY A 194 3.91 19.64 -11.29
N ARG A 195 3.95 20.29 -12.46
CA ARG A 195 5.04 21.22 -12.77
C ARG A 195 4.98 22.42 -11.84
N ASN A 196 6.13 22.98 -11.50
CA ASN A 196 6.20 24.25 -10.82
C ASN A 196 5.94 25.41 -11.80
N CYS A 197 4.67 25.66 -12.12
CA CYS A 197 4.26 26.75 -12.99
C CYS A 197 2.91 27.36 -12.59
N ILE A 198 2.62 28.54 -13.13
CA ILE A 198 1.37 29.29 -12.87
C ILE A 198 0.16 28.43 -13.21
N ARG A 199 0.20 27.72 -14.34
CA ARG A 199 -0.90 26.85 -14.78
C ARG A 199 -1.25 25.78 -13.74
N SER A 200 -0.27 25.10 -13.16
CA SER A 200 -0.54 24.11 -12.10
C SER A 200 -1.23 24.75 -10.90
N SER A 201 -0.83 25.98 -10.53
CA SER A 201 -1.43 26.72 -9.42
C SER A 201 -2.90 27.09 -9.72
N GLU A 202 -3.18 27.57 -10.93
CA GLU A 202 -4.53 27.86 -11.41
C GLU A 202 -5.41 26.58 -11.43
N GLU A 203 -4.85 25.46 -11.91
CA GLU A 203 -5.55 24.18 -11.95
C GLU A 203 -5.88 23.66 -10.53
N ILE A 204 -4.97 23.83 -9.56
CA ILE A 204 -5.22 23.50 -8.14
C ILE A 204 -6.31 24.37 -7.52
N LEU A 205 -6.30 25.68 -7.78
CA LEU A 205 -7.35 26.59 -7.30
C LEU A 205 -8.71 26.22 -7.91
N GLU A 206 -8.75 25.85 -9.19
CA GLU A 206 -9.98 25.39 -9.84
C GLU A 206 -10.49 24.07 -9.20
N ILE A 207 -9.61 23.12 -8.90
CA ILE A 207 -9.97 21.89 -8.15
C ILE A 207 -10.59 22.24 -6.80
N GLN A 208 -9.98 23.16 -6.05
CA GLN A 208 -10.46 23.62 -4.75
C GLN A 208 -11.90 24.20 -4.85
N GLN A 209 -12.16 25.03 -5.86
CA GLN A 209 -13.49 25.60 -6.08
C GLN A 209 -14.51 24.57 -6.54
N ARG A 210 -14.14 23.66 -7.45
CA ARG A 210 -15.02 22.56 -7.90
C ARG A 210 -15.38 21.63 -6.75
N TYR A 211 -14.43 21.33 -5.87
CA TYR A 211 -14.69 20.55 -4.66
C TYR A 211 -15.65 21.27 -3.70
N LYS A 212 -15.45 22.57 -3.46
CA LYS A 212 -16.36 23.38 -2.64
C LYS A 212 -17.75 23.45 -3.21
N ALA A 213 -17.89 23.67 -4.52
CA ALA A 213 -19.18 23.71 -5.19
C ALA A 213 -19.94 22.39 -5.02
N ALA A 214 -19.24 21.26 -5.04
CA ALA A 214 -19.86 19.94 -4.92
C ALA A 214 -20.15 19.50 -3.47
N THR A 215 -19.42 20.02 -2.48
CA THR A 215 -19.46 19.49 -1.09
C THR A 215 -19.78 20.54 -0.02
N GLY A 216 -19.76 21.82 -0.36
CA GLY A 216 -19.81 22.94 0.59
C GLY A 216 -18.49 23.20 1.34
N TYR A 217 -17.52 22.29 1.27
CA TYR A 217 -16.24 22.40 1.97
C TYR A 217 -15.13 22.92 1.06
N LEU A 218 -14.40 23.95 1.49
CA LEU A 218 -13.21 24.44 0.77
C LEU A 218 -11.96 23.74 1.35
N PRO A 219 -11.28 22.85 0.61
CA PRO A 219 -10.07 22.19 1.08
C PRO A 219 -8.98 23.20 1.40
N ILE A 220 -8.21 22.98 2.47
CA ILE A 220 -7.05 23.83 2.77
C ILE A 220 -5.92 23.46 1.80
N LEU A 221 -5.39 24.45 1.09
CA LEU A 221 -4.20 24.28 0.26
C LEU A 221 -2.96 24.45 1.13
N PHE A 222 -2.12 23.41 1.17
CA PHE A 222 -0.80 23.48 1.76
C PHE A 222 0.23 23.58 0.64
N GLU A 223 0.98 24.67 0.62
CA GLU A 223 2.05 24.91 -0.36
C GLU A 223 3.35 25.31 0.34
N GLY A 224 4.46 25.14 -0.38
CA GLY A 224 5.81 25.41 0.11
C GLY A 224 6.57 24.17 0.56
N SER A 225 7.88 24.33 0.68
CA SER A 225 8.76 23.33 1.29
C SER A 225 9.16 23.82 2.68
N SER A 226 9.15 22.91 3.65
CA SER A 226 9.84 23.14 4.91
C SER A 226 11.00 22.16 5.00
N PRO A 227 12.08 22.51 5.72
CA PRO A 227 13.12 21.54 6.04
C PRO A 227 12.66 20.31 6.84
N GLY A 228 11.40 20.28 7.29
CA GLY A 228 10.74 19.15 7.91
C GLY A 228 11.27 18.80 9.30
N ALA A 229 10.65 17.80 9.93
CA ALA A 229 11.06 17.28 11.23
C ALA A 229 12.48 16.68 11.22
N GLY A 230 13.00 16.29 10.05
CA GLY A 230 14.38 15.81 9.90
C GLY A 230 15.43 16.88 10.21
N LYS A 231 15.16 18.17 9.92
CA LYS A 231 16.06 19.28 10.24
C LYS A 231 15.79 19.88 11.62
N PHE A 232 14.52 19.96 12.04
CA PHE A 232 14.13 20.67 13.26
C PHE A 232 13.87 19.76 14.47
N GLY A 233 13.94 18.44 14.31
CA GLY A 233 13.55 17.46 15.33
C GLY A 233 12.03 17.33 15.47
N TYR A 234 11.58 16.65 16.53
CA TYR A 234 10.16 16.46 16.85
C TYR A 234 9.91 16.58 18.35
N LEU A 235 8.71 17.03 18.73
CA LEU A 235 8.25 17.03 20.13
C LEU A 235 7.54 15.71 20.43
N LYS A 236 8.01 14.97 21.44
CA LYS A 236 7.36 13.75 21.91
C LYS A 236 6.48 14.08 23.12
N LEU A 237 5.17 14.16 22.90
CA LEU A 237 4.21 14.29 23.99
C LEU A 237 4.09 12.95 24.72
N ARG A 238 4.43 12.93 26.01
CA ARG A 238 4.22 11.76 26.89
C ARG A 238 3.06 12.06 27.83
N ARG A 239 2.04 11.19 27.83
CA ARG A 239 0.96 11.25 28.82
C ARG A 239 1.54 10.86 30.19
N ARG A 240 1.34 11.68 31.23
CA ARG A 240 1.70 11.27 32.60
C ARG A 240 0.88 10.02 32.95
N PRO A 241 1.49 8.96 33.50
CA PRO A 241 0.73 7.84 34.05
C PRO A 241 -0.20 8.40 35.14
N SER A 242 -1.48 8.06 35.06
CA SER A 242 -2.45 8.37 36.10
C SER A 242 -1.98 7.74 37.40
N SER A 243 -1.80 8.56 38.44
CA SER A 243 -1.55 8.11 39.79
C SER A 243 -2.61 7.07 40.16
N PRO A 244 -2.25 5.91 40.73
CA PRO A 244 -3.25 4.96 41.21
C PRO A 244 -4.08 5.69 42.27
N GLY A 245 -5.38 5.84 41.99
CA GLY A 245 -6.31 6.45 42.92
C GLY A 245 -6.27 5.69 44.23
N SER A 246 -5.94 6.40 45.30
CA SER A 246 -6.17 5.95 46.67
C SER A 246 -7.67 5.69 46.84
N ILE A 247 -8.01 4.43 47.08
CA ILE A 247 -9.32 3.96 47.57
C ILE A 247 -9.58 4.59 48.94
#